data_AF-A0A226M7P9-F1
#
_entry.id   AF-A0A226M7P9-F1
#
_cell.length_a   1.000
_cell.length_b   1.000
_cell.length_c   1.000
_cell.angle_alpha   90.00
_cell.angle_beta   90.00
_cell.angle_gamma   90.00
#
_symmetry.space_group_name_H-M   'P 1'
#
loop_
_entity.id
_entity.type
_entity.pdbx_description
1 polymer ?
#
loop_
_entity_poly.entity_id
_entity_poly.type
_entity_poly.pdbx_seq_one_letter_code
_entity_poly.pdbx_strand_id
1 'polypeptide(L)'
;MSEPCNAALRSGVNNRYIVLRVSLLRGQGRDPEKHLTVTCSPSAGDTELCVLQDGWESVPVVPGDIVHLEGDRSSGAWIINEQSGFLVLYPDLLLSGTTISSSIRCMRKAVLSERFR
;
A
#
# COMPACT_ATOMS: atom_id res chain seq x y z
N MET A 1 -21.30 -7.64 -6.18
CA MET A 1 -20.39 -7.85 -5.03
C MET A 1 -19.29 -8.74 -5.53
N SER A 2 -18.11 -8.18 -5.81
CA SER A 2 -16.92 -8.93 -6.18
C SER A 2 -16.39 -9.64 -4.93
N GLU A 3 -16.19 -10.95 -5.02
CA GLU A 3 -15.51 -11.73 -3.97
C GLU A 3 -14.13 -11.10 -3.67
N PRO A 4 -13.67 -11.10 -2.41
CA PRO A 4 -12.29 -10.73 -2.13
C PRO A 4 -11.39 -11.74 -2.83
N CYS A 5 -10.47 -11.23 -3.65
CA CYS A 5 -9.43 -12.01 -4.29
C CYS A 5 -8.77 -12.93 -3.24
N ASN A 6 -8.53 -14.19 -3.59
CA ASN A 6 -7.97 -15.30 -2.80
C ASN A 6 -6.52 -15.05 -2.28
N ALA A 7 -6.16 -13.82 -1.95
CA ALA A 7 -4.89 -13.49 -1.32
C ALA A 7 -4.92 -14.04 0.10
N ALA A 8 -4.17 -15.11 0.35
CA ALA A 8 -3.95 -15.63 1.69
C ALA A 8 -3.22 -14.57 2.53
N LEU A 9 -4.01 -13.83 3.32
CA LEU A 9 -3.54 -12.86 4.30
C LEU A 9 -2.57 -13.55 5.26
N ARG A 10 -1.41 -12.93 5.48
CA ARG A 10 -0.35 -13.51 6.30
C ARG A 10 0.62 -12.43 6.78
N SER A 11 1.29 -12.67 7.90
CA SER A 11 2.41 -11.84 8.37
C SER A 11 3.76 -12.41 7.92
N GLY A 12 4.86 -11.75 8.31
CA GLY A 12 6.23 -12.19 8.00
C GLY A 12 6.80 -11.62 6.70
N VAL A 13 7.83 -12.27 6.15
CA VAL A 13 8.60 -11.78 4.98
C VAL A 13 7.71 -11.59 3.75
N ASN A 14 6.79 -12.51 3.51
CA ASN A 14 5.81 -12.40 2.41
C ASN A 14 4.45 -11.96 2.95
N ASN A 15 4.41 -10.92 3.77
CA ASN A 15 3.15 -10.46 4.36
C ASN A 15 2.16 -9.99 3.29
N ARG A 16 0.87 -10.20 3.57
CA ARG A 16 -0.27 -9.69 2.82
C ARG A 16 -1.27 -9.16 3.83
N TYR A 17 -1.45 -7.86 3.81
CA TYR A 17 -2.38 -7.15 4.67
C TYR A 17 -3.54 -6.60 3.84
N ILE A 18 -4.76 -6.71 4.35
CA ILE A 18 -5.91 -5.98 3.81
C ILE A 18 -6.08 -4.66 4.53
N VAL A 19 -6.33 -3.59 3.77
CA VAL A 19 -6.58 -2.26 4.31
C VAL A 19 -8.04 -2.18 4.77
N LEU A 20 -8.25 -1.94 6.07
CA LEU A 20 -9.59 -1.82 6.65
C LEU A 20 -10.07 -0.37 6.68
N ARG A 21 -9.16 0.57 6.95
CA ARG A 21 -9.47 2.00 7.08
C ARG A 21 -8.31 2.84 6.59
N VAL A 22 -8.66 3.99 6.00
CA VAL A 22 -7.71 5.03 5.58
C VAL A 22 -8.14 6.34 6.24
N SER A 23 -7.21 7.03 6.90
CA SER A 23 -7.44 8.34 7.51
C SER A 23 -6.32 9.30 7.12
N LEU A 24 -6.66 10.47 6.59
CA LEU A 24 -5.71 11.53 6.26
C LEU A 24 -5.63 12.51 7.42
N LEU A 25 -4.45 12.66 7.99
CA LEU A 25 -4.18 13.62 9.05
C LEU A 25 -3.48 14.84 8.46
N ARG A 26 -4.17 15.98 8.49
CA ARG A 26 -3.64 17.28 8.09
C ARG A 26 -3.72 18.21 9.30
N GLY A 27 -2.60 18.38 9.99
CA GLY A 27 -2.49 19.31 11.12
C GLY A 27 -2.13 20.72 10.66
N GLN A 28 -2.53 21.73 11.42
CA GLN A 28 -2.09 23.10 11.21
C GLN A 28 -0.57 23.18 11.51
N GLY A 29 0.26 23.13 10.47
CA GLY A 29 1.73 23.15 10.59
C GLY A 29 2.42 21.79 10.73
N ARG A 30 1.71 20.66 10.53
CA ARG A 30 2.32 19.32 10.45
C ARG A 30 2.25 18.82 9.01
N ASP A 31 3.30 18.15 8.56
CA ASP A 31 3.32 17.50 7.26
C ASP A 31 2.17 16.47 7.15
N PRO A 32 1.53 16.36 5.98
CA PRO A 32 0.41 15.46 5.78
C PRO A 32 0.84 14.00 5.99
N GLU A 33 0.04 13.26 6.75
CA GLU A 33 0.24 11.82 6.95
C GLU A 33 -1.02 11.05 6.55
N LYS A 34 -0.82 9.85 5.98
CA LYS A 34 -1.90 8.92 5.69
C LYS A 34 -1.78 7.69 6.59
N HIS A 35 -2.77 7.49 7.44
CA HIS A 35 -2.83 6.40 8.41
C HIS A 35 -3.72 5.29 7.89
N LEU A 36 -3.16 4.09 7.78
CA LEU A 36 -3.82 2.87 7.34
C LEU A 36 -4.00 1.94 8.53
N THR A 37 -5.24 1.50 8.77
CA THR A 37 -5.49 0.35 9.65
C THR A 37 -5.52 -0.89 8.78
N VAL A 38 -4.60 -1.82 9.02
CA VAL A 38 -4.44 -3.02 8.20
C VAL A 38 -4.55 -4.28 9.05
N THR A 39 -4.89 -5.41 8.44
CA THR A 39 -4.90 -6.71 9.13
C THR A 39 -4.44 -7.83 8.20
N CYS A 40 -3.76 -8.83 8.76
CA CYS A 40 -3.39 -10.05 8.06
C CYS A 40 -4.17 -11.27 8.56
N SER A 41 -5.15 -11.09 9.46
CA SER A 41 -5.96 -12.18 9.99
C SER A 41 -7.47 -11.87 9.83
N PRO A 42 -8.29 -12.90 9.62
CA PRO A 42 -9.74 -12.74 9.58
C PRO A 42 -10.36 -12.54 10.97
N SER A 43 -9.60 -12.74 12.05
CA SER A 43 -10.05 -12.52 13.42
C SER A 43 -10.15 -11.03 13.72
N ALA A 44 -11.35 -10.59 14.11
CA ALA A 44 -11.59 -9.22 14.55
C ALA A 44 -10.75 -8.93 15.82
N GLY A 45 -9.67 -8.16 15.67
CA GLY A 45 -8.86 -7.69 16.80
C GLY A 45 -7.37 -7.56 16.51
N ASP A 46 -6.85 -8.29 15.53
CA ASP A 46 -5.43 -8.21 15.16
C ASP A 46 -5.22 -7.18 14.04
N THR A 47 -5.31 -5.91 14.43
CA THR A 47 -5.13 -4.79 13.51
C THR A 47 -3.82 -4.08 13.79
N GLU A 48 -3.21 -3.61 12.71
CA GLU A 48 -1.93 -2.93 12.72
C GLU A 48 -2.07 -1.53 12.14
N LEU A 49 -1.27 -0.59 12.64
CA LEU A 49 -1.19 0.75 12.10
C LEU A 49 -0.02 0.84 11.12
N CYS A 50 -0.28 1.38 9.94
CA CYS A 50 0.74 1.81 8.99
C CYS A 50 0.59 3.32 8.73
N VAL A 51 1.68 4.06 8.85
CA VAL A 51 1.74 5.50 8.68
C VAL A 51 2.59 5.80 7.45
N LEU A 52 1.97 6.42 6.45
CA LEU A 52 2.63 6.93 5.26
C LEU A 52 2.88 8.43 5.44
N GLN A 53 4.14 8.83 5.29
CA GLN A 53 4.60 10.22 5.43
C GLN A 53 5.19 10.71 4.10
N ASP A 54 5.46 12.02 4.02
CA ASP A 54 6.09 12.65 2.86
C ASP A 54 5.33 12.33 1.55
N GLY A 55 6.05 12.00 0.46
CA GLY A 55 5.44 11.60 -0.80
C GLY A 55 4.56 10.35 -0.73
N TRP A 56 4.75 9.46 0.26
CA TRP A 56 3.95 8.25 0.42
C TRP A 56 2.51 8.53 0.84
N GLU A 57 2.24 9.70 1.45
CA GLU A 57 0.86 10.09 1.78
C GLU A 57 -0.04 10.12 0.53
N SER A 58 0.53 10.37 -0.66
CA SER A 58 -0.21 10.48 -1.92
C SER A 58 -0.64 9.14 -2.53
N VAL A 59 -0.14 8.00 -2.03
CA VAL A 59 -0.44 6.67 -2.59
C VAL A 59 -1.95 6.40 -2.62
N PRO A 60 -2.56 6.01 -3.75
CA PRO A 60 -4.01 5.90 -3.91
C PRO A 60 -4.61 4.63 -3.31
N VAL A 61 -4.24 4.30 -2.07
CA VAL A 61 -4.75 3.15 -1.32
C VAL A 61 -6.14 3.43 -0.74
N VAL A 62 -7.03 2.43 -0.85
CA VAL A 62 -8.41 2.49 -0.35
C VAL A 62 -8.74 1.27 0.53
N PRO A 63 -9.78 1.35 1.39
CA PRO A 63 -10.27 0.18 2.12
C PRO A 63 -10.62 -0.97 1.16
N GLY A 64 -10.17 -2.18 1.48
CA GLY A 64 -10.30 -3.38 0.67
C GLY A 64 -9.05 -3.74 -0.15
N ASP A 65 -8.10 -2.82 -0.30
CA ASP A 65 -6.86 -3.10 -1.02
C ASP A 65 -5.97 -4.09 -0.26
N ILE A 66 -5.25 -4.92 -1.03
CA ILE A 66 -4.21 -5.80 -0.50
C ILE A 66 -2.86 -5.10 -0.67
N VAL A 67 -2.11 -4.98 0.43
CA VAL A 67 -0.79 -4.35 0.47
C VAL A 67 0.23 -5.31 1.06
N HIS A 68 1.47 -5.14 0.64
CA HIS A 68 2.64 -5.69 1.29
C HIS A 68 3.46 -4.54 1.89
N LEU A 69 3.91 -4.74 3.13
CA LEU A 69 4.67 -3.75 3.89
C LEU A 69 6.08 -4.30 4.09
N GLU A 70 7.07 -3.51 3.69
CA GLU A 70 8.49 -3.80 3.89
C GLU A 70 9.09 -2.72 4.79
N GLY A 71 9.95 -3.12 5.73
CA GLY A 71 10.62 -2.21 6.64
C GLY A 71 10.49 -2.61 8.11
N ASP A 72 11.04 -1.78 8.98
CA ASP A 72 11.02 -2.05 10.42
C ASP A 72 9.74 -1.53 11.07
N ARG A 73 9.22 -2.36 11.97
CA ARG A 73 8.08 -1.99 12.80
C ARG A 73 8.58 -1.19 14.00
N SER A 74 8.50 0.13 13.94
CA SER A 74 8.86 0.99 15.07
C SER A 74 7.66 1.19 16.01
N SER A 75 7.86 0.93 17.30
CA SER A 75 6.84 1.17 18.35
C SER A 75 5.46 0.53 18.08
N GLY A 76 5.42 -0.59 17.35
CA GLY A 76 4.18 -1.29 17.04
C GLY A 76 3.43 -0.80 15.80
N ALA A 77 3.97 0.18 15.06
CA ALA A 77 3.43 0.64 13.78
C ALA A 77 4.46 0.50 12.64
N TRP A 78 3.97 0.36 11.42
CA TRP A 78 4.78 0.51 10.22
C TRP A 78 4.91 1.99 9.91
N ILE A 79 6.15 2.48 9.78
CA ILE A 79 6.40 3.85 9.33
C ILE A 79 7.06 3.77 7.96
N ILE A 80 6.44 4.41 6.98
CA ILE A 80 6.92 4.44 5.60
C ILE A 80 7.06 5.91 5.20
N ASN A 81 8.28 6.30 4.89
CA ASN A 81 8.67 7.67 4.59
C ASN A 81 9.76 7.69 3.50
N GLU A 82 10.31 8.86 3.20
CA GLU A 82 11.36 8.98 2.17
C GLU A 82 12.66 8.21 2.52
N GLN A 83 12.89 7.89 3.80
CA GLN A 83 14.15 7.30 4.26
C GLN A 83 14.02 5.82 4.67
N SER A 84 12.81 5.31 4.88
CA SER A 84 12.60 3.98 5.43
C SER A 84 11.30 3.32 4.97
N GLY A 85 11.41 2.02 4.70
CA GLY A 85 10.29 1.14 4.35
C GLY A 85 9.70 1.38 2.96
N PHE A 86 8.85 0.45 2.54
CA PHE A 86 8.11 0.54 1.28
C PHE A 86 6.72 -0.06 1.43
N LEU A 87 5.74 0.54 0.75
CA LEU A 87 4.41 -0.04 0.58
C LEU A 87 4.26 -0.50 -0.86
N VAL A 88 3.96 -1.79 -1.04
CA VAL A 88 3.63 -2.36 -2.34
C VAL A 88 2.12 -2.57 -2.41
N LEU A 89 1.46 -1.80 -3.28
CA LEU A 89 0.03 -1.91 -3.55
C LEU A 89 -0.20 -3.06 -4.54
N TYR A 90 -1.10 -3.99 -4.20
CA TYR A 90 -1.37 -5.21 -4.97
C TYR A 90 -0.10 -6.05 -5.23
N PRO A 91 0.52 -6.63 -4.19
CA PRO A 91 1.80 -7.35 -4.32
C PRO A 91 1.78 -8.56 -5.27
N ASP A 92 0.60 -9.10 -5.55
CA ASP A 92 0.44 -10.23 -6.48
C ASP A 92 0.24 -9.79 -7.94
N LEU A 93 0.13 -8.47 -8.21
CA LEU A 93 0.13 -7.90 -9.56
C LEU A 93 1.57 -7.63 -10.01
N LEU A 94 2.09 -8.52 -10.86
CA LEU A 94 3.43 -8.37 -11.41
C LEU A 94 3.42 -7.45 -12.64
N LEU A 95 4.11 -6.32 -12.53
CA LEU A 95 4.35 -5.41 -13.65
C LEU A 95 5.78 -5.57 -14.15
N SER A 96 5.96 -5.55 -15.48
CA SER A 96 7.30 -5.58 -16.06
C SER A 96 8.04 -4.26 -15.76
N GLY A 97 9.36 -4.34 -15.53
CA GLY A 97 10.18 -3.14 -15.33
C GLY A 97 10.13 -2.17 -16.52
N THR A 98 9.94 -2.68 -17.74
CA THR A 98 9.72 -1.86 -18.94
C THR A 98 8.40 -1.10 -18.91
N THR A 99 7.32 -1.69 -18.40
CA THR A 99 6.03 -1.01 -18.23
C THR A 99 6.18 0.16 -17.26
N ILE A 100 6.87 -0.05 -16.14
CA ILE A 100 7.17 1.01 -15.15
C ILE A 100 8.05 2.11 -15.76
N SER A 101 9.12 1.75 -16.46
CA SER A 101 10.00 2.73 -17.12
C SER A 101 9.23 3.60 -18.12
N SER A 102 8.31 3.01 -18.88
CA SER A 102 7.48 3.73 -19.84
C SER A 102 6.47 4.69 -19.20
N SER A 103 6.06 4.45 -17.94
CA SER A 103 5.07 5.28 -17.24
C SER A 103 5.63 6.59 -16.70
N ILE A 104 6.95 6.73 -16.58
CA ILE A 104 7.62 7.93 -16.03
C ILE A 104 7.19 9.21 -16.76
N ARG A 105 7.07 9.17 -18.09
CA ARG A 105 6.65 10.34 -18.89
C ARG A 105 5.12 10.46 -19.00
N CYS A 106 4.42 9.33 -19.06
CA CYS A 106 2.97 9.31 -19.21
C CYS A 106 2.38 7.97 -18.75
N MET A 107 1.76 7.96 -17.57
CA MET A 107 1.09 6.77 -17.03
C MET A 107 0.01 6.23 -17.99
N ARG A 108 -0.79 7.11 -18.60
CA ARG A 108 -1.84 6.71 -19.54
C ARG A 108 -1.28 5.97 -20.75
N LYS A 109 -0.13 6.42 -21.30
CA LYS A 109 0.52 5.74 -22.42
C LYS A 109 0.94 4.32 -22.04
N ALA A 110 1.61 4.16 -20.88
CA ALA A 110 2.05 2.85 -20.40
C ALA A 110 0.87 1.87 -20.23
N VAL A 111 -0.24 2.32 -19.63
CA VAL A 111 -1.44 1.49 -19.46
C VAL A 111 -2.06 1.09 -20.81
N LEU A 112 -2.17 2.02 -21.75
CA LEU A 112 -2.73 1.73 -23.08
C LEU A 112 -1.84 0.78 -23.88
N SER A 113 -0.51 0.95 -23.82
CA SER A 113 0.45 0.07 -24.50
C SER A 113 0.42 -1.36 -23.94
N GLU A 114 0.18 -1.55 -22.65
CA GLU A 114 0.06 -2.89 -22.06
C GLU A 114 -1.29 -3.54 -22.42
N ARG A 115 -2.39 -2.79 -22.39
CA ARG A 115 -3.74 -3.33 -22.64
C ARG A 115 -4.03 -3.64 -24.10
N PHE A 116 -3.41 -2.92 -25.04
CA PHE A 116 -3.70 -3.02 -26.47
C PHE A 116 -2.45 -3.39 -27.28
N ARG A 117 -1.69 -4.38 -26.82
CA ARG A 117 -0.51 -4.91 -27.53
C ARG A 117 -0.85 -5.44 -28.91
#